data_AF-A0A231VGK1-F1
#
_entry.id   AF-A0A231VGK1-F1
#
_cell.length_a   1.000
_cell.length_b   1.000
_cell.length_c   1.000
_cell.angle_alpha   90.00
_cell.angle_beta   90.00
_cell.angle_gamma   90.00
#
_symmetry.space_group_name_H-M   'P 1'
#
loop_
_entity.id
_entity.type
_entity.pdbx_description
1 polymer ?
#
loop_
_entity_poly.entity_id
_entity_poly.type
_entity_poly.pdbx_seq_one_letter_code
_entity_poly.pdbx_strand_id
1 'polypeptide(L)'
;MNSFKKVKQVLMLILILNVMVALAKLLYGMYIKSASMVADGYHSLSDSSGNIVGLVGIYLASKPEDEEHPYGHKKFETFSSIFISIMLFVVSYNVLKEAYSRFLNLVVPKITLDSFIIMIVTLLVNTFVFTYEYRQGVKLKSDILVSDSLHTKSDIYVSVSVLITLIALKVGIPTYIDPIMSVVISIFIIKAGIEIIKHSSDILCDRVVVDSKKIHDIAVSVKGVLSCHQIRSRGREDDINIDLHIMVDPSENIIDAHDIASQLEERLKKEIPGVTEVIVHIEPYNKNEIEE
;
A
#
# COMPACT_ATOMS: atom_id res chain seq x y z
N MET A 1 -18.18 3.11 2.98
CA MET A 1 -18.71 1.73 3.18
C MET A 1 -18.61 0.82 1.95
N ASN A 2 -18.97 1.27 0.74
CA ASN A 2 -18.94 0.42 -0.47
C ASN A 2 -17.50 0.08 -0.94
N SER A 3 -16.51 0.95 -0.67
CA SER A 3 -15.10 0.70 -1.00
C SER A 3 -14.48 -0.42 -0.15
N PHE A 4 -14.57 -0.36 1.18
CA PHE A 4 -14.07 -1.41 2.08
C PHE A 4 -14.64 -2.80 1.78
N LYS A 5 -15.93 -2.88 1.43
CA LYS A 5 -16.54 -4.16 1.01
C LYS A 5 -15.89 -4.72 -0.25
N LYS A 6 -15.60 -3.87 -1.25
CA LYS A 6 -14.89 -4.26 -2.47
C LYS A 6 -13.44 -4.64 -2.20
N VAL A 7 -12.73 -3.88 -1.36
CA VAL A 7 -11.36 -4.21 -0.94
C VAL A 7 -11.33 -5.59 -0.27
N LYS A 8 -12.24 -5.84 0.69
CA LYS A 8 -12.39 -7.15 1.34
C LYS A 8 -12.68 -8.26 0.34
N GLN A 9 -13.54 -8.02 -0.66
CA GLN A 9 -13.82 -9.01 -1.71
C GLN A 9 -12.59 -9.33 -2.55
N VAL A 10 -11.78 -8.33 -2.90
CA VAL A 10 -10.51 -8.52 -3.63
C VAL A 10 -9.53 -9.35 -2.78
N LEU A 11 -9.30 -8.97 -1.53
CA LEU A 11 -8.42 -9.70 -0.61
C LEU A 11 -8.89 -11.15 -0.39
N MET A 12 -10.20 -11.38 -0.24
CA MET A 12 -10.74 -12.73 -0.10
C MET A 12 -10.54 -13.57 -1.37
N LEU A 13 -10.74 -12.99 -2.55
CA LEU A 13 -10.50 -13.68 -3.82
C LEU A 13 -9.03 -14.08 -3.95
N ILE A 14 -8.12 -13.16 -3.62
CA ILE A 14 -6.67 -13.38 -3.70
C ILE A 14 -6.22 -14.44 -2.68
N LEU A 15 -6.70 -14.36 -1.44
CA LEU A 15 -6.43 -15.36 -0.42
C LEU A 15 -6.85 -16.76 -0.89
N ILE A 16 -8.04 -16.89 -1.47
CA ILE A 16 -8.54 -18.18 -1.99
C ILE A 16 -7.62 -18.68 -3.12
N LEU A 17 -7.23 -17.82 -4.06
CA LEU A 17 -6.30 -18.18 -5.14
C LEU A 17 -4.94 -18.64 -4.59
N ASN A 18 -4.35 -17.88 -3.67
CA ASN A 18 -3.03 -18.19 -3.07
C ASN A 18 -3.07 -19.51 -2.28
N VAL A 19 -4.09 -19.71 -1.46
CA VAL A 19 -4.28 -20.96 -0.70
C VAL A 19 -4.50 -22.14 -1.64
N MET A 20 -5.27 -21.99 -2.73
CA MET A 20 -5.44 -23.06 -3.72
C MET A 20 -4.12 -23.44 -4.39
N VAL A 21 -3.30 -22.46 -4.77
CA VAL A 21 -1.97 -22.71 -5.35
C VAL A 21 -1.05 -23.41 -4.33
N ALA A 22 -1.01 -22.94 -3.09
CA ALA A 22 -0.21 -23.54 -2.02
C ALA A 22 -0.62 -24.99 -1.75
N LEU A 23 -1.92 -25.27 -1.64
CA LEU A 23 -2.44 -26.62 -1.45
C LEU A 23 -2.13 -27.53 -2.66
N ALA A 24 -2.26 -27.01 -3.88
CA ALA A 24 -1.91 -27.77 -5.08
C ALA A 24 -0.43 -28.18 -5.08
N LYS A 25 0.49 -27.25 -4.74
CA LYS A 25 1.93 -27.55 -4.60
C LYS A 25 2.21 -28.57 -3.50
N LEU A 26 1.57 -28.44 -2.33
CA LEU A 26 1.74 -29.37 -1.21
C LEU A 26 1.28 -30.79 -1.58
N LEU A 27 0.05 -30.93 -2.08
CA LEU A 27 -0.51 -32.23 -2.43
C LEU A 27 0.27 -32.90 -3.56
N TYR A 28 0.60 -32.14 -4.61
CA TYR A 28 1.40 -32.66 -5.71
C TYR A 28 2.81 -33.02 -5.26
N GLY A 29 3.46 -32.18 -4.44
CA GLY A 29 4.77 -32.43 -3.86
C GLY A 29 4.84 -33.70 -3.02
N MET A 30 3.81 -33.97 -2.22
CA MET A 30 3.68 -35.22 -1.47
C MET A 30 3.50 -36.43 -2.40
N TYR A 31 2.68 -36.29 -3.45
CA TYR A 31 2.44 -37.35 -4.43
C TYR A 31 3.74 -37.75 -5.17
N ILE A 32 4.51 -36.77 -5.64
CA ILE A 32 5.80 -37.01 -6.32
C ILE A 32 6.98 -37.22 -5.35
N LYS A 33 6.74 -37.20 -4.03
CA LYS A 33 7.75 -37.28 -2.96
C LYS A 33 8.89 -36.26 -3.11
N SER A 34 8.57 -35.06 -3.60
CA SER A 34 9.53 -33.97 -3.77
C SER A 34 9.56 -33.07 -2.54
N ALA A 35 10.61 -33.19 -1.73
CA ALA A 35 10.82 -32.33 -0.56
C ALA A 35 10.91 -30.84 -0.95
N SER A 36 11.50 -30.54 -2.12
CA SER A 36 11.59 -29.17 -2.64
C SER A 36 10.21 -28.58 -3.00
N MET A 37 9.32 -29.39 -3.57
CA MET A 37 7.97 -28.94 -3.91
C MET A 37 7.10 -28.72 -2.67
N VAL A 38 7.23 -29.61 -1.67
CA VAL A 38 6.52 -29.46 -0.39
C VAL A 38 6.99 -28.20 0.34
N ALA A 39 8.30 -27.93 0.37
CA ALA A 39 8.84 -26.71 0.95
C ALA A 39 8.31 -25.45 0.26
N ASP A 40 8.25 -25.43 -1.07
CA ASP A 40 7.67 -24.32 -1.85
C ASP A 40 6.17 -24.13 -1.57
N GLY A 41 5.42 -25.24 -1.39
CA GLY A 41 4.02 -25.19 -0.97
C GLY A 41 3.82 -24.55 0.41
N TYR A 42 4.68 -24.87 1.38
CA TYR A 42 4.66 -24.21 2.70
C TYR A 42 5.05 -22.73 2.62
N HIS A 43 5.99 -22.38 1.75
CA HIS A 43 6.35 -20.98 1.51
C HIS A 43 5.14 -20.20 0.98
N SER A 44 4.49 -20.68 -0.08
CA SER A 44 3.27 -20.04 -0.63
C SER A 44 2.11 -19.98 0.37
N LEU A 45 2.02 -20.95 1.30
CA LEU A 45 1.03 -20.89 2.38
C LEU A 45 1.38 -19.78 3.39
N SER A 46 2.67 -19.60 3.70
CA SER A 46 3.14 -18.50 4.56
C SER A 46 2.87 -17.15 3.91
N ASP A 47 2.99 -17.03 2.59
CA ASP A 47 2.73 -15.76 1.88
C ASP A 47 1.25 -15.35 1.98
N SER A 48 0.34 -16.31 2.14
CA SER A 48 -1.09 -16.04 2.39
C SER A 48 -1.33 -15.29 3.71
N SER A 49 -0.34 -15.23 4.62
CA SER A 49 -0.45 -14.44 5.83
C SER A 49 -0.54 -12.92 5.56
N GLY A 50 0.06 -12.42 4.47
CA GLY A 50 -0.10 -11.02 4.04
C GLY A 50 -1.58 -10.69 3.74
N ASN A 51 -2.28 -11.58 3.04
CA ASN A 51 -3.71 -11.40 2.76
C ASN A 51 -4.55 -11.43 4.06
N ILE A 52 -4.20 -12.28 5.03
CA ILE A 52 -4.87 -12.34 6.34
C ILE A 52 -4.67 -11.03 7.11
N VAL A 53 -3.43 -10.51 7.15
CA VAL A 53 -3.12 -9.20 7.73
C VAL A 53 -3.96 -8.12 7.05
N GLY A 54 -4.05 -8.15 5.72
CA GLY A 54 -4.87 -7.19 4.98
C GLY A 54 -6.36 -7.29 5.32
N LEU A 55 -6.91 -8.50 5.46
CA LEU A 55 -8.31 -8.71 5.84
C LEU A 55 -8.62 -8.21 7.25
N VAL A 56 -7.73 -8.49 8.21
CA VAL A 56 -7.84 -7.99 9.58
C VAL A 56 -7.71 -6.47 9.60
N GLY A 57 -6.74 -5.92 8.87
CA GLY A 57 -6.50 -4.50 8.72
C GLY A 57 -7.72 -3.76 8.20
N ILE A 58 -8.34 -4.26 7.13
CA ILE A 58 -9.55 -3.69 6.55
C ILE A 58 -10.76 -3.86 7.46
N TYR A 59 -10.86 -4.97 8.18
CA TYR A 59 -11.92 -5.15 9.17
C TYR A 59 -11.83 -4.05 10.25
N LEU A 60 -10.64 -3.83 10.81
CA LEU A 60 -10.40 -2.77 11.79
C LEU A 60 -10.66 -1.39 11.18
N ALA A 61 -10.13 -1.11 9.98
CA ALA A 61 -10.27 0.18 9.31
C ALA A 61 -11.70 0.53 8.89
N SER A 62 -12.54 -0.49 8.70
CA SER A 62 -13.95 -0.32 8.30
C SER A 62 -14.89 0.04 9.44
N LYS A 63 -14.42 -0.01 10.70
CA LYS A 63 -15.24 0.38 11.86
C LYS A 63 -15.61 1.87 11.78
N PRO A 64 -16.84 2.23 12.18
CA PRO A 64 -17.24 3.63 12.25
C PRO A 64 -16.43 4.38 13.32
N GLU A 65 -16.64 5.69 13.40
CA GLU A 65 -16.16 6.53 14.49
C GLU A 65 -16.75 6.05 15.84
N ASP A 66 -15.95 6.14 16.89
CA ASP A 66 -16.37 5.87 18.27
C ASP A 66 -15.71 6.87 19.23
N GLU A 67 -16.03 6.78 20.52
CA GLU A 67 -15.53 7.73 21.53
C GLU A 67 -14.00 7.68 21.69
N GLU A 68 -13.36 6.53 21.44
CA GLU A 68 -11.91 6.37 21.50
C GLU A 68 -11.24 6.85 20.19
N HIS A 69 -11.95 6.81 19.07
CA HIS A 69 -11.48 7.21 17.75
C HIS A 69 -12.50 8.14 17.03
N PRO A 70 -12.57 9.43 17.42
CA PRO A 70 -13.53 10.38 16.85
C PRO A 70 -13.34 10.67 15.36
N TYR A 71 -12.12 10.48 14.83
CA TYR A 71 -11.80 10.60 13.40
C TYR A 71 -11.87 9.26 12.66
N GLY A 72 -12.35 8.21 13.34
CA GLY A 72 -12.53 6.89 12.77
C GLY A 72 -11.26 6.05 12.70
N HIS A 73 -11.38 4.89 12.05
CA HIS A 73 -10.40 3.82 12.09
C HIS A 73 -9.55 3.69 10.82
N LYS A 74 -9.69 4.58 9.84
CA LYS A 74 -9.09 4.37 8.50
C LYS A 74 -7.57 4.24 8.49
N LYS A 75 -6.86 4.83 9.47
CA LYS A 75 -5.40 4.69 9.65
C LYS A 75 -4.95 3.26 9.97
N PHE A 76 -5.84 2.36 10.44
CA PHE A 76 -5.50 0.94 10.64
C PHE A 76 -5.13 0.23 9.33
N GLU A 77 -5.63 0.69 8.18
CA GLU A 77 -5.21 0.19 6.86
C GLU A 77 -3.75 0.54 6.57
N THR A 78 -3.33 1.76 6.91
CA THR A 78 -1.95 2.23 6.79
C THR A 78 -1.00 1.47 7.71
N PHE A 79 -1.40 1.20 8.96
CA PHE A 79 -0.63 0.34 9.86
C PHE A 79 -0.46 -1.08 9.31
N SER A 80 -1.49 -1.63 8.70
CA SER A 80 -1.44 -2.96 8.08
C SER A 80 -0.48 -2.97 6.88
N SER A 81 -0.40 -1.87 6.12
CA SER A 81 0.57 -1.69 5.03
C SER A 81 2.02 -1.69 5.54
N ILE A 82 2.29 -1.04 6.69
CA ILE A 82 3.61 -1.12 7.35
C ILE A 82 3.94 -2.56 7.76
N PHE A 83 2.96 -3.31 8.27
CA PHE A 83 3.18 -4.72 8.62
C PHE A 83 3.57 -5.56 7.39
N ILE A 84 2.91 -5.37 6.25
CA ILE A 84 3.30 -6.02 4.99
C ILE A 84 4.72 -5.62 4.59
N SER A 85 5.11 -4.35 4.76
CA SER A 85 6.49 -3.96 4.51
C SER A 85 7.49 -4.65 5.43
N ILE A 86 7.17 -4.87 6.71
CA ILE A 86 8.03 -5.62 7.63
C ILE A 86 8.20 -7.05 7.13
N MET A 87 7.13 -7.69 6.64
CA MET A 87 7.21 -9.01 6.01
C MET A 87 8.14 -9.01 4.79
N LEU A 88 8.09 -7.97 3.95
CA LEU A 88 9.03 -7.84 2.81
C LEU A 88 10.49 -7.79 3.26
N PHE A 89 10.80 -7.10 4.37
CA PHE A 89 12.17 -7.12 4.92
C PHE A 89 12.57 -8.51 5.42
N VAL A 90 11.65 -9.25 6.03
CA VAL A 90 11.89 -10.64 6.46
C VAL A 90 12.16 -11.54 5.25
N VAL A 91 11.36 -11.42 4.18
CA VAL A 91 11.56 -12.15 2.92
C VAL A 91 12.93 -11.80 2.33
N SER A 92 13.26 -10.52 2.21
CA SER A 92 14.56 -10.08 1.68
C SER A 92 15.74 -10.58 2.52
N TYR A 93 15.61 -10.59 3.85
CA TYR A 93 16.63 -11.12 4.75
C TYR A 93 16.84 -12.63 4.52
N ASN A 94 15.76 -13.39 4.37
CA ASN A 94 15.83 -14.82 4.09
C ASN A 94 16.52 -15.09 2.73
N VAL A 95 16.17 -14.33 1.68
CA VAL A 95 16.81 -14.43 0.36
C VAL A 95 18.31 -14.14 0.45
N LEU A 96 18.72 -13.08 1.17
CA LEU A 96 20.14 -12.75 1.37
C LEU A 96 20.89 -13.82 2.17
N LYS A 97 20.28 -14.33 3.23
CA LYS A 97 20.84 -15.40 4.06
C LYS A 97 21.06 -16.67 3.23
N GLU A 98 20.10 -17.02 2.38
CA GLU A 98 20.21 -18.18 1.51
C GLU A 98 21.26 -17.96 0.41
N ALA A 99 21.33 -16.76 -0.19
CA ALA A 99 22.37 -16.39 -1.14
C ALA A 99 23.78 -16.53 -0.54
N TYR A 100 23.98 -16.07 0.69
CA TYR A 100 25.24 -16.21 1.42
C TYR A 100 25.60 -17.68 1.69
N SER A 101 24.62 -18.50 2.10
CA SER A 101 24.82 -19.93 2.32
C SER A 101 25.24 -20.66 1.03
N ARG A 102 24.57 -20.36 -0.10
CA ARG A 102 24.89 -20.93 -1.42
C ARG A 102 26.22 -20.46 -1.97
N PHE A 103 26.67 -19.26 -1.58
CA PHE A 103 28.00 -18.77 -1.93
C PHE A 103 29.12 -19.58 -1.24
N LEU A 104 28.91 -19.98 0.03
CA LEU A 104 29.86 -20.82 0.78
C LEU A 104 29.79 -22.29 0.37
N ASN A 105 28.57 -22.80 0.13
CA ASN A 105 28.32 -24.17 -0.29
C ASN A 105 27.69 -24.14 -1.68
N LEU A 106 28.52 -24.32 -2.72
CA LEU A 106 28.08 -24.36 -4.13
C LEU A 106 27.21 -25.60 -4.40
N VAL A 107 25.96 -25.57 -3.94
CA VAL A 107 24.96 -26.59 -4.20
C VAL A 107 24.19 -26.17 -5.45
N VAL A 108 24.27 -26.99 -6.50
CA VAL A 108 23.47 -26.77 -7.71
C VAL A 108 22.02 -27.13 -7.38
N PRO A 109 21.04 -26.22 -7.59
CA PRO A 109 19.63 -26.55 -7.43
C PRO A 109 19.26 -27.69 -8.39
N LYS A 110 18.93 -28.87 -7.86
CA LYS A 110 18.39 -29.97 -8.68
C LYS A 110 16.93 -29.68 -8.95
N ILE A 111 16.65 -29.00 -10.06
CA ILE A 111 15.29 -28.72 -10.51
C ILE A 111 14.89 -29.79 -11.53
N THR A 112 13.88 -30.60 -11.17
CA THR A 112 13.26 -31.56 -12.09
C THR A 112 12.39 -30.82 -13.11
N LEU A 113 12.11 -31.44 -14.27
CA LEU A 113 11.21 -30.87 -15.28
C LEU A 113 9.84 -30.49 -14.69
N ASP A 114 9.33 -31.29 -13.76
CA ASP A 114 8.05 -31.04 -13.07
C ASP A 114 8.11 -29.76 -12.21
N SER A 115 9.20 -29.57 -11.45
CA SER A 115 9.41 -28.34 -10.67
C SER A 115 9.53 -27.10 -11.55
N PHE A 116 10.12 -27.23 -12.74
CA PHE A 116 10.23 -26.13 -13.69
C PHE A 116 8.86 -25.72 -14.26
N ILE A 117 8.02 -26.68 -14.64
CA ILE A 117 6.66 -26.41 -15.14
C ILE A 117 5.82 -25.71 -14.07
N ILE A 118 5.87 -26.21 -12.83
CA ILE A 118 5.09 -25.63 -11.72
C ILE A 118 5.57 -24.22 -11.38
N MET A 119 6.87 -23.95 -11.44
CA MET A 119 7.41 -22.60 -11.24
C MET A 119 6.90 -21.62 -12.31
N ILE A 120 6.83 -22.04 -13.58
CA ILE A 120 6.24 -21.23 -14.65
C ILE A 120 4.75 -20.97 -14.39
N VAL A 121 3.99 -21.99 -14.02
CA VAL A 121 2.56 -21.84 -13.70
C VAL A 121 2.37 -20.87 -12.53
N THR A 122 3.17 -21.03 -11.46
CA THR A 122 3.14 -20.14 -10.29
C THR A 122 3.46 -18.70 -10.69
N LEU A 123 4.48 -18.48 -11.51
CA LEU A 123 4.85 -17.17 -12.01
C LEU A 123 3.70 -16.50 -12.78
N LEU A 124 3.00 -17.25 -13.63
CA LEU A 124 1.84 -16.75 -14.38
C LEU A 124 0.69 -16.37 -13.45
N VAL A 125 0.38 -17.21 -12.45
CA VAL A 125 -0.66 -16.93 -11.46
C VAL A 125 -0.31 -15.70 -10.65
N ASN A 126 0.90 -15.61 -10.09
CA ASN A 126 1.34 -14.44 -9.31
C ASN A 126 1.33 -13.17 -10.16
N THR A 127 1.71 -13.25 -11.43
CA THR A 127 1.64 -12.10 -12.36
C THR A 127 0.20 -11.63 -12.57
N PHE A 128 -0.75 -12.56 -12.71
CA PHE A 128 -2.16 -12.22 -12.79
C PHE A 128 -2.67 -11.58 -11.48
N VAL A 129 -2.36 -12.21 -10.33
CA VAL A 129 -2.74 -11.72 -9.00
C VAL A 129 -2.22 -10.31 -8.78
N PHE A 130 -0.90 -10.09 -8.96
CA PHE A 130 -0.27 -8.77 -8.86
C PHE A 130 -0.98 -7.74 -9.74
N THR A 131 -1.19 -8.06 -11.02
CA THR A 131 -1.76 -7.10 -11.97
C THR A 131 -3.20 -6.74 -11.60
N TYR A 132 -4.00 -7.72 -11.20
CA TYR A 132 -5.38 -7.50 -10.79
C TYR A 132 -5.45 -6.70 -9.48
N GLU A 133 -4.66 -7.11 -8.48
CA GLU A 133 -4.63 -6.50 -7.17
C GLU A 133 -4.14 -5.05 -7.21
N TYR A 134 -3.01 -4.79 -7.88
CA TYR A 134 -2.46 -3.44 -8.00
C TYR A 134 -3.46 -2.48 -8.68
N ARG A 135 -4.10 -2.94 -9.77
CA ARG A 135 -5.16 -2.17 -10.45
C ARG A 135 -6.32 -1.87 -9.52
N GLN A 136 -6.73 -2.85 -8.71
CA GLN A 136 -7.81 -2.66 -7.75
C GLN A 136 -7.40 -1.76 -6.59
N GLY A 137 -6.16 -1.83 -6.11
CA GLY A 137 -5.61 -0.97 -5.08
C GLY A 137 -5.61 0.49 -5.50
N VAL A 138 -5.09 0.80 -6.69
CA VAL A 138 -5.12 2.17 -7.24
C VAL A 138 -6.55 2.65 -7.46
N LYS A 139 -7.42 1.82 -8.04
CA LYS A 139 -8.83 2.19 -8.31
C LYS A 139 -9.64 2.44 -7.04
N LEU A 140 -9.37 1.70 -5.97
CA LEU A 140 -10.09 1.81 -4.70
C LEU A 140 -9.39 2.73 -3.69
N LYS A 141 -8.25 3.33 -4.05
CA LYS A 141 -7.38 4.13 -3.17
C LYS A 141 -6.99 3.39 -1.88
N SER A 142 -6.68 2.11 -2.03
CA SER A 142 -6.40 1.21 -0.91
C SER A 142 -4.91 0.96 -0.76
N ASP A 143 -4.33 1.52 0.30
CA ASP A 143 -2.90 1.38 0.62
C ASP A 143 -2.54 -0.09 0.86
N ILE A 144 -3.46 -0.86 1.46
CA ILE A 144 -3.20 -2.27 1.76
C ILE A 144 -3.14 -3.12 0.51
N LEU A 145 -4.05 -2.91 -0.46
CA LEU A 145 -4.02 -3.65 -1.73
C LEU A 145 -2.78 -3.31 -2.55
N VAL A 146 -2.36 -2.03 -2.56
CA VAL A 146 -1.13 -1.64 -3.22
C VAL A 146 0.07 -2.32 -2.55
N SER A 147 0.13 -2.32 -1.22
CA SER A 147 1.22 -2.95 -0.46
C SER A 147 1.27 -4.47 -0.63
N ASP A 148 0.13 -5.16 -0.56
CA ASP A 148 0.03 -6.62 -0.76
C ASP A 148 0.39 -7.02 -2.20
N SER A 149 0.02 -6.19 -3.18
CA SER A 149 0.45 -6.42 -4.56
C SER A 149 1.97 -6.28 -4.72
N LEU A 150 2.63 -5.36 -4.00
CA LEU A 150 4.08 -5.22 -4.01
C LEU A 150 4.78 -6.40 -3.31
N HIS A 151 4.13 -7.02 -2.32
CA HIS A 151 4.56 -8.31 -1.78
C HIS A 151 4.53 -9.39 -2.87
N THR A 152 3.37 -9.59 -3.51
CA THR A 152 3.23 -10.57 -4.61
C THR A 152 4.23 -10.31 -5.75
N LYS A 153 4.52 -9.03 -6.05
CA LYS A 153 5.52 -8.63 -7.04
C LYS A 153 6.95 -9.06 -6.64
N SER A 154 7.25 -9.07 -5.36
CA SER A 154 8.54 -9.56 -4.85
C SER A 154 8.70 -11.05 -5.10
N ASP A 155 7.63 -11.84 -4.94
CA ASP A 155 7.62 -13.28 -5.23
C ASP A 155 7.80 -13.57 -6.73
N ILE A 156 7.22 -12.72 -7.58
CA ILE A 156 7.46 -12.75 -9.04
C ILE A 156 8.96 -12.54 -9.32
N TYR A 157 9.58 -11.53 -8.70
CA TYR A 157 11.00 -11.27 -8.91
C TYR A 157 11.87 -12.45 -8.46
N VAL A 158 11.61 -13.03 -7.28
CA VAL A 158 12.31 -14.22 -6.80
C VAL A 158 12.14 -15.41 -7.75
N SER A 159 10.93 -15.62 -8.27
CA SER A 159 10.68 -16.70 -9.24
C SER A 159 11.43 -16.47 -10.55
N VAL A 160 11.51 -15.21 -11.00
CA VAL A 160 12.25 -14.82 -12.22
C VAL A 160 13.76 -14.97 -12.04
N SER A 161 14.36 -14.66 -10.88
CA SER A 161 15.79 -14.98 -10.70
C SER A 161 16.06 -16.45 -10.83
N VAL A 162 15.27 -17.28 -10.15
CA VAL A 162 15.53 -18.73 -10.16
C VAL A 162 15.48 -19.24 -11.59
N LEU A 163 14.52 -18.77 -12.40
CA LEU A 163 14.46 -19.08 -13.83
C LEU A 163 15.69 -18.61 -14.61
N ILE A 164 16.11 -17.36 -14.42
CA ILE A 164 17.30 -16.79 -15.10
C ILE A 164 18.56 -17.57 -14.70
N THR A 165 18.75 -17.83 -13.42
CA THR A 165 19.84 -18.64 -12.87
C THR A 165 19.88 -20.01 -13.54
N LEU A 166 18.75 -20.71 -13.62
CA LEU A 166 18.70 -22.04 -14.24
C LEU A 166 19.11 -22.03 -15.71
N ILE A 167 18.62 -21.05 -16.46
CA ILE A 167 18.98 -20.89 -17.88
C ILE A 167 20.48 -20.60 -17.99
N ALA A 168 21.01 -19.70 -17.16
CA ALA A 168 22.42 -19.37 -17.13
C ALA A 168 23.31 -20.58 -16.84
N LEU A 169 22.97 -21.38 -15.83
CA LEU A 169 23.69 -22.61 -15.49
C LEU A 169 23.67 -23.60 -16.66
N LYS A 170 22.55 -23.71 -17.39
CA LYS A 170 22.42 -24.60 -18.56
C LYS A 170 23.29 -24.15 -19.74
N VAL A 171 23.50 -22.85 -19.91
CA VAL A 171 24.37 -22.26 -20.95
C VAL A 171 25.86 -22.33 -20.56
N GLY A 172 26.17 -22.82 -19.35
CA GLY A 172 27.54 -22.99 -18.87
C GLY A 172 28.09 -21.80 -18.09
N ILE A 173 27.23 -20.87 -17.68
CA ILE A 173 27.63 -19.78 -16.77
C ILE A 173 27.95 -20.39 -15.39
N PRO A 174 29.02 -19.94 -14.71
CA PRO A 174 29.41 -20.52 -13.42
C PRO A 174 28.37 -20.35 -12.31
N THR A 175 28.45 -21.22 -11.30
CA THR A 175 27.47 -21.36 -10.21
C THR A 175 27.31 -20.14 -9.31
N TYR A 176 28.27 -19.21 -9.31
CA TYR A 176 28.19 -17.96 -8.53
C TYR A 176 27.14 -16.97 -9.06
N ILE A 177 26.54 -17.21 -10.23
CA ILE A 177 25.46 -16.35 -10.73
C ILE A 177 24.21 -16.37 -9.83
N ASP A 178 23.94 -17.49 -9.15
CA ASP A 178 22.74 -17.64 -8.30
C ASP A 178 22.76 -16.73 -7.06
N PRO A 179 23.84 -16.68 -6.25
CA PRO A 179 24.00 -15.69 -5.20
C PRO A 179 23.94 -14.25 -5.70
N ILE A 180 24.54 -13.94 -6.86
CA ILE A 180 24.53 -12.58 -7.43
C ILE A 180 23.10 -12.16 -7.78
N MET A 181 22.35 -13.01 -8.47
CA MET A 181 20.96 -12.73 -8.82
C MET A 181 20.07 -12.56 -7.58
N SER A 182 20.30 -13.37 -6.56
CA SER A 182 19.58 -13.28 -5.29
C SER A 182 19.86 -11.96 -4.56
N VAL A 183 21.11 -11.49 -4.54
CA VAL A 183 21.46 -10.17 -3.99
C VAL A 183 20.80 -9.05 -4.79
N VAL A 184 20.85 -9.10 -6.13
CA VAL A 184 20.22 -8.09 -6.98
C VAL A 184 18.71 -7.98 -6.70
N ILE A 185 18.01 -9.09 -6.57
CA ILE A 185 16.56 -9.06 -6.27
C ILE A 185 16.25 -8.61 -4.86
N SER A 186 17.06 -9.00 -3.88
CA SER A 186 16.88 -8.51 -2.51
C SER A 186 16.90 -6.99 -2.42
N ILE A 187 17.73 -6.31 -3.23
CA ILE A 187 17.75 -4.84 -3.33
C ILE A 187 16.42 -4.30 -3.85
N PHE A 188 15.83 -4.94 -4.87
CA PHE A 188 14.52 -4.55 -5.38
C PHE A 188 13.40 -4.76 -4.34
N ILE A 189 13.44 -5.85 -3.57
CA ILE A 189 12.48 -6.13 -2.50
C ILE A 189 12.62 -5.10 -1.36
N ILE A 190 13.85 -4.82 -0.92
CA ILE A 190 14.14 -3.79 0.10
C ILE A 190 13.62 -2.43 -0.35
N LYS A 191 13.85 -2.06 -1.62
CA LYS A 191 13.37 -0.79 -2.17
C LYS A 191 11.83 -0.71 -2.11
N ALA A 192 11.13 -1.79 -2.45
CA ALA A 192 9.67 -1.85 -2.36
C ALA A 192 9.19 -1.69 -0.91
N GLY A 193 9.84 -2.35 0.05
CA GLY A 193 9.54 -2.17 1.48
C GLY A 193 9.75 -0.72 1.95
N ILE A 194 10.89 -0.11 1.60
CA ILE A 194 11.17 1.29 1.95
C ILE A 194 10.12 2.24 1.35
N GLU A 195 9.67 1.99 0.13
CA GLU A 195 8.63 2.80 -0.53
C GLU A 195 7.29 2.71 0.22
N ILE A 196 6.87 1.51 0.64
CA ILE A 196 5.66 1.31 1.44
C ILE A 196 5.77 2.00 2.79
N ILE A 197 6.90 1.86 3.50
CA ILE A 197 7.13 2.56 4.78
C ILE A 197 7.05 4.06 4.58
N LYS A 198 7.74 4.60 3.57
CA LYS A 198 7.76 6.04 3.33
C LYS A 198 6.37 6.59 3.08
N HIS A 199 5.59 5.95 2.20
CA HIS A 199 4.21 6.35 1.90
C HIS A 199 3.31 6.23 3.15
N SER A 200 3.44 5.14 3.90
CA SER A 200 2.64 4.92 5.11
C SER A 200 3.00 5.90 6.23
N SER A 201 4.29 6.19 6.41
CA SER A 201 4.78 7.19 7.37
C SER A 201 4.33 8.60 6.99
N ASP A 202 4.33 8.94 5.70
CA ASP A 202 3.80 10.22 5.22
C ASP A 202 2.32 10.39 5.65
N ILE A 203 1.50 9.36 5.53
CA ILE A 203 0.09 9.38 5.99
C ILE A 203 -0.01 9.46 7.52
N LEU A 204 0.77 8.66 8.25
CA LEU A 204 0.71 8.61 9.72
C LEU A 204 1.23 9.88 10.39
N CYS A 205 2.20 10.55 9.77
CA CYS A 205 2.76 11.81 10.22
C CYS A 205 2.02 13.05 9.68
N ASP A 206 0.81 12.88 9.16
CA ASP A 206 -0.06 13.96 8.67
C ASP A 206 0.63 14.85 7.61
N ARG A 207 1.34 14.24 6.64
CA ARG A 207 1.93 14.96 5.51
C ARG A 207 0.83 15.65 4.68
N VAL A 208 1.17 16.84 4.16
CA VAL A 208 0.32 17.60 3.25
C VAL A 208 -0.14 16.74 2.06
N VAL A 209 -1.46 16.61 1.92
CA VAL A 209 -2.10 15.80 0.86
C VAL A 209 -2.49 16.66 -0.34
N VAL A 210 -2.92 17.90 -0.07
CA VAL A 210 -3.41 18.85 -1.08
C VAL A 210 -2.56 20.12 -1.02
N ASP A 211 -2.16 20.59 -2.21
CA ASP A 211 -1.44 21.87 -2.34
C ASP A 211 -2.24 23.01 -1.70
N SER A 212 -1.61 23.71 -0.76
CA SER A 212 -2.22 24.82 -0.04
C SER A 212 -2.64 25.96 -0.98
N LYS A 213 -1.92 26.15 -2.09
CA LYS A 213 -2.31 27.15 -3.10
C LYS A 213 -3.65 26.84 -3.74
N LYS A 214 -3.89 25.56 -4.04
CA LYS A 214 -5.17 25.12 -4.60
C LYS A 214 -6.33 25.38 -3.62
N ILE A 215 -6.13 25.09 -2.34
CA ILE A 215 -7.14 25.35 -1.30
C ILE A 215 -7.38 26.86 -1.16
N HIS A 216 -6.31 27.65 -1.14
CA HIS A 216 -6.36 29.11 -1.08
C HIS A 216 -7.18 29.69 -2.24
N ASP A 217 -6.90 29.28 -3.48
CA ASP A 217 -7.57 29.80 -4.67
C ASP A 217 -9.07 29.47 -4.66
N ILE A 218 -9.44 28.28 -4.17
CA ILE A 218 -10.85 27.91 -3.95
C ILE A 218 -11.46 28.78 -2.86
N ALA A 219 -10.76 29.00 -1.75
CA ALA A 219 -11.26 29.78 -0.63
C ALA A 219 -11.56 31.22 -1.00
N VAL A 220 -10.62 31.91 -1.65
CA VAL A 220 -10.77 33.31 -2.07
C VAL A 220 -11.82 33.47 -3.19
N SER A 221 -12.17 32.39 -3.90
CA SER A 221 -13.26 32.41 -4.89
C SER A 221 -14.66 32.47 -4.26
N VAL A 222 -14.80 32.15 -2.96
CA VAL A 222 -16.07 32.21 -2.24
C VAL A 222 -16.37 33.65 -1.85
N LYS A 223 -17.55 34.14 -2.23
CA LYS A 223 -18.00 35.50 -1.91
C LYS A 223 -18.03 35.69 -0.38
N GLY A 224 -17.37 36.74 0.10
CA GLY A 224 -17.28 37.07 1.54
C GLY A 224 -15.94 36.69 2.18
N VAL A 225 -15.15 35.82 1.54
CA VAL A 225 -13.77 35.53 1.97
C VAL A 225 -12.85 36.62 1.43
N LEU A 226 -12.26 37.41 2.33
CA LEU A 226 -11.34 38.50 1.97
C LEU A 226 -9.87 38.02 1.93
N SER A 227 -9.52 37.06 2.78
CA SER A 227 -8.20 36.44 2.82
C SER A 227 -8.29 35.02 3.40
N CYS A 228 -7.32 34.17 3.08
CA CYS A 228 -7.20 32.81 3.62
C CYS A 228 -5.75 32.50 3.96
N HIS A 229 -5.50 31.95 5.14
CA HIS A 229 -4.16 31.64 5.63
C HIS A 229 -4.18 30.43 6.59
N GLN A 230 -3.01 30.02 7.08
CA GLN A 230 -2.83 28.85 7.97
C GLN A 230 -3.46 27.55 7.43
N ILE A 231 -3.40 27.35 6.12
CA ILE A 231 -3.98 26.20 5.43
C ILE A 231 -3.18 24.93 5.73
N ARG A 232 -3.85 23.91 6.25
CA ARG A 232 -3.29 22.58 6.54
C ARG A 232 -4.18 21.52 5.91
N SER A 233 -3.58 20.48 5.35
CA SER A 233 -4.28 19.30 4.88
C SER A 233 -3.54 18.04 5.35
N ARG A 234 -4.30 17.01 5.71
CA ARG A 234 -3.76 15.73 6.21
C ARG A 234 -4.69 14.58 5.87
N GLY A 235 -4.22 13.35 6.10
CA GLY A 235 -5.02 12.14 5.98
C GLY A 235 -4.69 11.32 4.72
N ARG A 236 -5.63 10.48 4.30
CA ARG A 236 -5.50 9.61 3.12
C ARG A 236 -6.19 10.25 1.92
N GLU A 237 -5.88 9.80 0.71
CA GLU A 237 -6.52 10.33 -0.51
C GLU A 237 -8.04 10.12 -0.60
N ASP A 238 -8.59 9.21 0.20
CA ASP A 238 -10.02 8.92 0.33
C ASP A 238 -10.60 9.38 1.69
N ASP A 239 -9.81 10.13 2.46
CA ASP A 239 -10.14 10.66 3.79
C ASP A 239 -9.25 11.88 4.12
N ILE A 240 -9.45 12.97 3.39
CA ILE A 240 -8.67 14.20 3.53
C ILE A 240 -9.39 15.11 4.53
N ASN A 241 -8.64 15.56 5.54
CA ASN A 241 -9.08 16.58 6.49
C ASN A 241 -8.35 17.89 6.17
N ILE A 242 -9.10 18.99 6.14
CA ILE A 242 -8.57 20.32 5.85
C ILE A 242 -8.87 21.25 7.02
N ASP A 243 -7.85 21.95 7.51
CA ASP A 243 -7.99 23.02 8.49
C ASP A 243 -7.50 24.33 7.87
N LEU A 244 -8.28 25.41 7.97
CA LEU A 244 -7.89 26.71 7.41
C LEU A 244 -8.50 27.88 8.17
N HIS A 245 -7.86 29.05 8.05
CA HIS A 245 -8.39 30.31 8.56
C HIS A 245 -8.89 31.15 7.38
N ILE A 246 -10.06 31.76 7.54
CA ILE A 246 -10.58 32.76 6.62
C ILE A 246 -10.81 34.08 7.34
N MET A 247 -10.55 35.17 6.62
CA MET A 247 -10.85 36.51 7.07
C MET A 247 -12.12 37.02 6.39
N VAL A 248 -13.08 37.49 7.18
CA VAL A 248 -14.37 38.04 6.72
C VAL A 248 -14.52 39.49 7.19
N ASP A 249 -15.46 40.24 6.60
CA ASP A 249 -15.67 41.63 6.99
C ASP A 249 -16.15 41.72 8.47
N PRO A 250 -15.50 42.54 9.33
CA PRO A 250 -15.87 42.66 10.75
C PRO A 250 -17.30 43.19 11.01
N SER A 251 -17.95 43.76 9.99
CA SER A 251 -19.34 44.22 10.08
C SER A 251 -20.37 43.12 9.85
N GLU A 252 -19.96 41.97 9.33
CA GLU A 252 -20.82 40.78 9.20
C GLU A 252 -21.22 40.27 10.58
N ASN A 253 -22.46 39.80 10.70
CA ASN A 253 -22.89 39.15 11.92
C ASN A 253 -22.41 37.68 11.94
N ILE A 254 -22.53 37.03 13.09
CA ILE A 254 -22.05 35.65 13.30
C ILE A 254 -22.75 34.65 12.36
N ILE A 255 -24.02 34.89 12.01
CA ILE A 255 -24.80 33.99 11.13
C ILE A 255 -24.25 34.10 9.70
N ASP A 256 -24.06 35.32 9.19
CA ASP A 256 -23.54 35.54 7.84
C ASP A 256 -22.11 35.01 7.70
N ALA A 257 -21.28 35.21 8.72
CA ALA A 257 -19.93 34.65 8.76
C ALA A 257 -19.92 33.11 8.78
N HIS A 258 -20.83 32.49 9.54
CA HIS A 258 -21.01 31.04 9.54
C HIS A 258 -21.46 30.52 8.17
N ASP A 259 -22.40 31.20 7.52
CA ASP A 259 -22.89 30.82 6.19
C ASP A 259 -21.78 30.89 5.12
N ILE A 260 -20.87 31.87 5.20
CA ILE A 260 -19.68 31.94 4.34
C ILE A 260 -18.78 30.72 4.58
N ALA A 261 -18.52 30.36 5.83
CA ALA A 261 -17.71 29.19 6.17
C ALA A 261 -18.35 27.87 5.70
N SER A 262 -19.66 27.71 5.87
CA SER A 262 -20.40 26.53 5.38
C SER A 262 -20.35 26.42 3.85
N GLN A 263 -20.51 27.53 3.13
CA GLN A 263 -20.38 27.54 1.66
C GLN A 263 -18.97 27.14 1.22
N LEU A 264 -17.94 27.61 1.93
CA LEU A 264 -16.56 27.24 1.67
C LEU A 264 -16.30 25.74 1.91
N GLU A 265 -16.78 25.20 3.03
CA GLU A 265 -16.70 23.77 3.34
C GLU A 265 -17.31 22.93 2.20
N GLU A 266 -18.55 23.24 1.78
CA GLU A 266 -19.21 22.54 0.68
C GLU A 266 -18.42 22.66 -0.64
N ARG A 267 -17.86 23.84 -0.91
CA ARG A 267 -17.08 24.09 -2.12
C ARG A 267 -15.81 23.24 -2.15
N LEU A 268 -15.06 23.19 -1.04
CA LEU A 268 -13.85 22.39 -0.92
C LEU A 268 -14.16 20.90 -1.06
N LYS A 269 -15.21 20.41 -0.39
CA LYS A 269 -15.68 19.01 -0.52
C LYS A 269 -16.07 18.64 -1.95
N LYS A 270 -16.63 19.59 -2.71
CA LYS A 270 -17.05 19.39 -4.10
C LYS A 270 -15.88 19.41 -5.09
N GLU A 271 -14.92 20.31 -4.91
CA GLU A 271 -13.81 20.52 -5.86
C GLU A 271 -12.60 19.62 -5.61
N ILE A 272 -12.47 19.08 -4.41
CA ILE A 272 -11.33 18.26 -4.00
C ILE A 272 -11.85 16.88 -3.62
N PRO A 273 -11.86 15.92 -4.57
CA PRO A 273 -12.34 14.58 -4.31
C PRO A 273 -11.52 13.90 -3.20
N GLY A 274 -12.21 13.39 -2.18
CA GLY A 274 -11.59 12.72 -1.02
C GLY A 274 -11.63 13.54 0.27
N VAL A 275 -11.99 14.83 0.21
CA VAL A 275 -12.22 15.64 1.43
C VAL A 275 -13.45 15.14 2.16
N THR A 276 -13.24 14.73 3.41
CA THR A 276 -14.27 14.23 4.32
C THR A 276 -14.65 15.29 5.35
N GLU A 277 -13.65 15.99 5.89
CA GLU A 277 -13.83 17.02 6.91
C GLU A 277 -13.11 18.31 6.54
N VAL A 278 -13.75 19.45 6.82
CA VAL A 278 -13.16 20.78 6.69
C VAL A 278 -13.49 21.56 7.95
N ILE A 279 -12.47 22.09 8.63
CA ILE A 279 -12.62 22.98 9.78
C ILE A 279 -12.17 24.37 9.35
N VAL A 280 -13.11 25.31 9.41
CA VAL A 280 -12.88 26.70 9.04
C VAL A 280 -12.86 27.55 10.31
N HIS A 281 -11.73 28.17 10.60
CA HIS A 281 -11.62 29.21 11.62
C HIS A 281 -11.92 30.57 11.00
N ILE A 282 -12.84 31.33 11.58
CA ILE A 282 -13.26 32.63 11.06
C ILE A 282 -12.59 33.73 11.88
N GLU A 283 -11.94 34.65 11.18
CA GLU A 283 -11.27 35.80 11.76
C GLU A 283 -11.80 37.11 11.15
N PRO A 284 -11.83 38.21 11.93
CA PRO A 284 -12.15 39.52 11.37
C PRO A 284 -11.02 40.00 10.47
N TYR A 285 -11.36 40.53 9.30
CA TYR A 285 -10.36 41.06 8.37
C TYR A 285 -9.69 42.32 8.93
N ASN A 286 -8.38 42.25 9.09
CA ASN A 286 -7.54 43.36 9.52
C ASN A 286 -6.50 43.66 8.43
N LYS A 287 -6.59 44.86 7.81
CA LYS A 287 -5.66 45.26 6.73
C LYS A 287 -4.19 45.28 7.16
N ASN A 288 -3.91 45.37 8.45
CA ASN A 288 -2.54 45.49 8.97
C ASN A 288 -1.83 44.14 9.16
N GLU A 289 -2.53 43.01 9.06
CA GLU A 289 -1.98 41.66 9.28
C GLU A 289 -1.52 40.96 7.98
N ILE A 290 -1.65 41.61 6.83
CA ILE A 290 -1.34 41.01 5.51
C ILE A 290 0.14 41.23 5.11
N GLU A 291 0.90 42.00 5.90
CA GLU A 291 2.31 42.36 5.61
C GLU A 291 3.37 41.48 6.32
N GLU A 292 2.99 40.44 7.06
CA GLU A 292 3.92 39.42 7.62
C GLU A 292 3.87 38.09 6.87
#